data_AF-A0A7W1EMJ0-F1
#
_entry.id   AF-A0A7W1EMJ0-F1
#
_cell.length_a   1.000
_cell.length_b   1.000
_cell.length_c   1.000
_cell.angle_alpha   90.00
_cell.angle_beta   90.00
_cell.angle_gamma   90.00
#
_symmetry.space_group_name_H-M   'P 1'
#
loop_
_entity.id
_entity.type
_entity.pdbx_description
1 polymer ?
#
loop_
_entity_poly.entity_id
_entity_poly.type
_entity_poly.pdbx_seq_one_letter_code
_entity_poly.pdbx_strand_id
1 'polypeptide(L)'
;MPHRSRPTPVFIDLTGRRWRRIQRVALAVGVLSTVIAGSLVGTVILSPPIPPELPLARANNTPIAAATGEKHSAFTRVDRLRVAYRRKLASAMLRYRAPQSRHPESVPVLDVGRGGRPTRTNAIVAGFYVNWEDNSFTSLSRNYDKLDWVVAEWAFVAPTADSLLLRVKPQVIELLSNKPPETRPSLFIMLSNFVVSGTDSAHGGFDSTLVRRFLANPRARTAAIRQLTAVVQQYGMAGTLLDMEGFAPPVQTHVLAFARELHDAMHAMGKLSTQAIQVQDEDDYVRR
;
A
#
# COMPACT_ATOMS: atom_id res chain seq x y z
N MET A 1 -24.35 -63.67 -37.55
CA MET A 1 -23.29 -62.65 -37.41
C MET A 1 -23.86 -61.29 -37.74
N PRO A 2 -23.73 -60.25 -36.89
CA PRO A 2 -24.20 -58.91 -37.20
C PRO A 2 -23.04 -58.04 -37.73
N HIS A 3 -23.25 -57.25 -38.79
CA HIS A 3 -22.44 -56.04 -38.98
C HIS A 3 -23.20 -54.92 -39.72
N ARG A 4 -23.73 -54.00 -38.88
CA ARG A 4 -23.73 -52.53 -39.00
C ARG A 4 -23.86 -51.93 -40.41
N SER A 5 -25.06 -51.43 -40.71
CA SER A 5 -25.31 -50.38 -41.69
C SER A 5 -24.57 -49.10 -41.29
N ARG A 6 -23.62 -48.67 -42.13
CA ARG A 6 -22.88 -47.40 -41.94
C ARG A 6 -23.77 -46.23 -42.39
N PRO A 7 -23.89 -45.14 -41.60
CA PRO A 7 -24.61 -43.95 -42.05
C PRO A 7 -23.86 -43.29 -43.21
N THR A 8 -24.55 -43.11 -44.34
CA THR A 8 -24.05 -42.35 -45.49
C THR A 8 -23.89 -40.87 -45.13
N PRO A 9 -22.70 -40.27 -45.35
CA PRO A 9 -22.51 -38.85 -45.06
C PRO A 9 -23.34 -37.99 -46.01
N VAL A 10 -24.14 -37.09 -45.45
CA VAL A 10 -25.19 -36.30 -46.14
C VAL A 10 -24.63 -35.21 -47.07
N PHE A 11 -23.31 -35.00 -47.12
CA PHE A 11 -22.69 -34.06 -48.07
C PHE A 11 -21.35 -34.59 -48.60
N ILE A 12 -21.37 -35.20 -49.80
CA ILE A 12 -20.14 -35.57 -50.51
C ILE A 12 -19.91 -34.54 -51.62
N ASP A 13 -18.92 -33.65 -51.45
CA ASP A 13 -18.45 -32.77 -52.53
C ASP A 13 -17.30 -33.46 -53.29
N LEU A 14 -17.64 -34.22 -54.32
CA LEU A 14 -16.67 -34.92 -55.18
C LEU A 14 -15.72 -33.96 -55.93
N THR A 15 -16.06 -32.68 -56.03
CA THR A 15 -15.27 -31.69 -56.79
C THR A 15 -14.23 -30.95 -55.94
N GLY A 16 -14.32 -31.04 -54.60
CA GLY A 16 -13.43 -30.38 -53.64
C GLY A 16 -13.48 -28.84 -53.67
N ARG A 17 -14.40 -28.24 -54.44
CA ARG A 17 -14.45 -26.78 -54.63
C ARG A 17 -14.99 -26.05 -53.41
N ARG A 18 -15.88 -26.65 -52.62
CA ARG A 18 -16.42 -26.05 -51.39
C ARG A 18 -15.37 -26.03 -50.27
N TRP A 19 -14.62 -27.11 -50.12
CA TRP A 19 -13.51 -27.19 -49.16
C TRP A 19 -12.44 -26.14 -49.46
N ARG A 20 -12.07 -25.95 -50.73
CA ARG A 20 -11.11 -24.90 -51.13
C ARG A 20 -11.63 -23.49 -50.85
N ARG A 21 -12.94 -23.24 -50.97
CA ARG A 21 -13.54 -21.93 -50.60
C ARG A 21 -13.49 -21.71 -49.09
N ILE A 22 -13.84 -22.72 -48.29
CA ILE A 22 -13.77 -22.65 -46.83
C ILE A 22 -12.33 -22.41 -46.36
N GLN A 23 -11.36 -23.12 -46.94
CA GLN A 23 -9.94 -22.93 -46.63
C GLN A 23 -9.45 -21.52 -47.00
N ARG A 24 -9.87 -20.98 -48.15
CA ARG A 24 -9.53 -19.60 -48.55
C ARG A 24 -10.16 -18.56 -47.63
N VAL A 25 -11.40 -18.77 -47.19
CA VAL A 25 -12.06 -17.88 -46.22
C VAL A 25 -11.37 -17.96 -44.86
N ALA A 26 -11.07 -19.15 -44.36
CA ALA A 26 -10.35 -19.33 -43.11
C ALA A 26 -8.96 -18.67 -43.14
N LEU A 27 -8.25 -18.79 -44.27
CA LEU A 27 -6.95 -18.14 -44.46
C LEU A 27 -7.08 -16.61 -44.53
N ALA A 28 -8.10 -16.08 -45.21
CA ALA A 28 -8.35 -14.64 -45.26
C ALA A 28 -8.69 -14.06 -43.88
N VAL A 29 -9.51 -14.76 -43.09
CA VAL A 29 -9.83 -14.37 -41.71
C VAL A 29 -8.58 -14.42 -40.83
N GLY A 30 -7.75 -15.47 -40.97
CA GLY A 30 -6.48 -15.59 -40.27
C GLY A 30 -5.56 -14.40 -40.55
N VAL A 31 -5.31 -14.10 -41.83
CA VAL A 31 -4.47 -12.96 -42.25
C VAL A 31 -5.02 -11.64 -41.71
N LEU A 32 -6.33 -11.40 -41.83
CA LEU A 32 -6.95 -10.17 -41.34
C LEU A 32 -6.77 -10.03 -39.82
N SER A 33 -6.96 -11.12 -39.06
CA SER A 33 -6.78 -11.11 -37.60
C SER A 33 -5.33 -10.80 -37.20
N THR A 34 -4.35 -11.35 -37.94
CA THR A 34 -2.93 -11.10 -37.67
C THR A 34 -2.55 -9.66 -38.00
N VAL A 35 -3.09 -9.07 -39.06
CA VAL A 35 -2.87 -7.65 -39.41
C VAL A 35 -3.46 -6.75 -38.33
N ILE A 36 -4.67 -7.02 -37.84
CA ILE A 36 -5.29 -6.23 -36.76
C ILE A 36 -4.47 -6.34 -35.48
N ALA A 37 -4.10 -7.56 -35.05
CA ALA A 37 -3.28 -7.76 -33.85
C ALA A 37 -1.92 -7.07 -33.97
N GLY A 38 -1.26 -7.19 -35.13
CA GLY A 38 -0.01 -6.50 -35.42
C GLY A 38 -0.14 -4.99 -35.39
N SER A 39 -1.25 -4.44 -35.90
CA SER A 39 -1.51 -2.99 -35.85
C SER A 39 -1.69 -2.50 -34.42
N LEU A 40 -2.43 -3.24 -33.57
CA LEU A 40 -2.62 -2.89 -32.16
C LEU A 40 -1.30 -2.90 -31.39
N VAL A 41 -0.50 -3.97 -31.55
CA VAL A 41 0.82 -4.07 -30.92
C VAL A 41 1.76 -2.97 -31.43
N GLY A 42 1.77 -2.72 -32.73
CA GLY A 42 2.54 -1.63 -33.33
C GLY A 42 2.13 -0.27 -32.78
N THR A 43 0.83 -0.03 -32.58
CA THR A 43 0.34 1.24 -32.03
C THR A 43 0.84 1.47 -30.60
N VAL A 44 0.87 0.43 -29.76
CA VAL A 44 1.40 0.51 -28.39
C VAL A 44 2.92 0.80 -28.36
N ILE A 45 3.68 0.24 -29.32
CA ILE A 45 5.13 0.43 -29.38
C ILE A 45 5.50 1.80 -29.96
N LEU A 46 4.83 2.24 -31.03
CA LEU A 46 5.13 3.51 -31.70
C LEU A 46 4.49 4.72 -31.02
N SER A 47 3.40 4.52 -30.28
CA SER A 47 2.66 5.58 -29.59
C SER A 47 2.19 5.07 -28.23
N PRO A 48 3.11 4.90 -27.26
CA PRO A 48 2.70 4.58 -25.89
C PRO A 48 1.71 5.66 -25.43
N PRO A 49 0.58 5.31 -24.79
CA PRO A 49 -0.35 6.29 -24.25
C PRO A 49 0.36 7.05 -23.14
N ILE A 50 0.99 8.17 -23.50
CA ILE A 50 1.56 9.11 -22.53
C ILE A 50 0.33 9.77 -21.88
N PRO A 51 0.07 9.53 -20.57
CA PRO A 51 -0.97 10.27 -19.89
C PRO A 51 -0.68 11.78 -20.05
N PRO A 52 -1.69 12.63 -20.27
CA PRO A 52 -1.47 14.08 -20.36
C PRO A 52 -0.68 14.51 -19.12
N GLU A 53 0.50 15.09 -19.34
CA GLU A 53 1.37 15.52 -18.24
C GLU A 53 0.58 16.48 -17.34
N LEU A 54 0.15 15.99 -16.18
CA LEU A 54 -0.16 16.87 -15.07
C LEU A 54 1.12 17.65 -14.78
N PRO A 55 1.07 18.98 -14.61
CA PRO A 55 2.25 19.79 -14.33
C PRO A 55 2.68 19.52 -12.88
N LEU A 56 3.24 18.34 -12.65
CA LEU A 56 4.03 18.05 -11.48
C LEU A 56 5.31 18.83 -11.68
N ALA A 57 5.47 19.89 -10.88
CA ALA A 57 6.71 20.64 -10.80
C ALA A 57 7.87 19.63 -10.70
N ARG A 58 8.65 19.48 -11.77
CA ARG A 58 9.90 18.73 -11.74
C ARG A 58 10.78 19.41 -10.69
N ALA A 59 10.80 18.85 -9.49
CA ALA A 59 11.80 19.15 -8.50
C ALA A 59 13.11 18.57 -9.08
N ASN A 60 13.84 19.41 -9.80
CA ASN A 60 15.21 19.11 -10.17
C ASN A 60 15.98 18.93 -8.87
N ASN A 61 16.23 17.68 -8.49
CA ASN A 61 17.10 17.30 -7.38
C ASN A 61 18.56 17.53 -7.76
N THR A 62 18.92 18.76 -8.12
CA THR A 62 20.30 19.19 -7.90
C THR A 62 20.46 19.30 -6.38
N PRO A 63 21.33 18.49 -5.75
CA PRO A 63 21.60 18.65 -4.33
C PRO A 63 22.05 20.09 -4.14
N ILE A 64 21.36 20.82 -3.26
CA ILE A 64 21.85 22.11 -2.78
C ILE A 64 23.06 21.75 -1.92
N ALA A 65 24.22 21.59 -2.56
CA ALA A 65 25.49 21.70 -1.88
C ALA A 65 25.44 23.05 -1.15
N ALA A 66 25.66 23.02 0.16
CA ALA A 66 25.87 24.23 0.93
C ALA A 66 27.11 24.90 0.33
N ALA A 67 26.89 25.85 -0.57
CA ALA A 67 27.96 26.68 -1.12
C ALA A 67 28.49 27.53 0.03
N THR A 68 29.60 27.06 0.59
CA THR A 68 30.58 27.86 1.28
C THR A 68 30.80 29.17 0.53
N GLY A 69 30.49 30.27 1.21
CA GLY A 69 31.03 31.60 0.98
C GLY A 69 31.04 32.12 -0.45
N GLU A 70 29.96 32.77 -0.89
CA GLU A 70 30.07 33.94 -1.77
C GLU A 70 28.76 34.75 -1.76
N LYS A 71 28.88 36.04 -1.41
CA LYS A 71 27.76 36.99 -1.39
C LYS A 71 27.35 37.32 -2.84
N HIS A 72 26.45 36.53 -3.41
CA HIS A 72 25.83 36.88 -4.68
C HIS A 72 24.89 38.07 -4.49
N SER A 73 25.17 39.17 -5.20
CA SER A 73 24.30 40.34 -5.23
C SER A 73 22.97 39.99 -5.89
N ALA A 74 21.88 40.28 -5.20
CA ALA A 74 20.54 39.86 -5.60
C ALA A 74 20.02 40.68 -6.78
N PHE A 75 20.07 40.14 -8.00
CA PHE A 75 19.41 40.79 -9.15
C PHE A 75 18.60 39.86 -10.06
N THR A 76 18.21 38.65 -9.62
CA THR A 76 17.21 37.89 -10.38
C THR A 76 15.78 38.22 -9.92
N ARG A 77 14.83 38.22 -10.86
CA ARG A 77 13.39 38.36 -10.58
C ARG A 77 12.92 37.31 -9.57
N VAL A 78 13.53 36.13 -9.60
CA VAL A 78 13.26 35.01 -8.70
C VAL A 78 13.70 35.31 -7.27
N ASP A 79 14.86 35.95 -7.07
CA ASP A 79 15.32 36.33 -5.73
C ASP A 79 14.41 37.39 -5.11
N ARG A 80 13.97 38.38 -5.89
CA ARG A 80 12.99 39.38 -5.42
C ARG A 80 11.67 38.73 -5.02
N LEU A 81 11.19 37.78 -5.82
CA LEU A 81 9.98 37.02 -5.51
C LEU A 81 10.18 36.19 -4.24
N ARG A 82 11.30 35.47 -4.08
CA ARG A 82 11.60 34.70 -2.86
C ARG A 82 11.63 35.59 -1.63
N VAL A 83 12.28 36.75 -1.71
CA VAL A 83 12.33 37.71 -0.60
C VAL A 83 10.93 38.25 -0.29
N ALA A 84 10.13 38.57 -1.30
CA ALA A 84 8.75 39.00 -1.12
C ALA A 84 7.87 37.91 -0.49
N TYR A 85 7.97 36.66 -0.93
CA TYR A 85 7.27 35.52 -0.34
C TYR A 85 7.71 35.26 1.10
N ARG A 86 9.01 35.31 1.40
CA ARG A 86 9.52 35.16 2.77
C ARG A 86 8.99 36.26 3.68
N ARG A 87 8.96 37.51 3.23
CA ARG A 87 8.38 38.63 3.98
C ARG A 87 6.88 38.47 4.20
N LYS A 88 6.14 38.00 3.18
CA LYS A 88 4.70 37.73 3.28
C LYS A 88 4.39 36.56 4.21
N LEU A 89 5.20 35.51 4.17
CA LEU A 89 5.11 34.38 5.09
C LEU A 89 5.45 34.82 6.52
N ALA A 90 6.53 35.56 6.71
CA ALA A 90 6.92 36.08 8.03
C ALA A 90 5.85 37.02 8.61
N SER A 91 5.26 37.90 7.81
CA SER A 91 4.17 38.76 8.27
C SER A 91 2.88 37.98 8.55
N ALA A 92 2.59 36.92 7.79
CA ALA A 92 1.52 35.99 8.11
C ALA A 92 1.80 35.22 9.41
N MET A 93 3.02 34.74 9.63
CA MET A 93 3.45 34.07 10.87
C MET A 93 3.50 35.02 12.08
N LEU A 94 3.66 36.33 11.88
CA LEU A 94 3.51 37.30 12.96
C LEU A 94 2.04 37.53 13.34
N ARG A 95 1.11 37.38 12.38
CA ARG A 95 -0.34 37.39 12.64
C ARG A 95 -0.82 36.09 13.27
N TYR A 96 -0.26 34.96 12.85
CA TYR A 96 -0.47 33.64 13.44
C TYR A 96 0.61 33.37 14.46
N ARG A 97 0.44 33.85 15.70
CA ARG A 97 1.32 33.61 16.86
C ARG A 97 2.08 32.29 16.67
N ALA A 98 3.40 32.36 16.51
CA ALA A 98 4.23 31.18 16.28
C ALA A 98 3.77 30.08 17.25
N PRO A 99 3.39 28.88 16.76
CA PRO A 99 2.95 27.83 17.64
C PRO A 99 4.06 27.64 18.67
N GLN A 100 3.70 27.82 19.95
CA GLN A 100 4.65 27.56 21.03
C GLN A 100 5.27 26.19 20.76
N SER A 101 6.58 26.08 20.88
CA SER A 101 7.28 24.80 20.89
C SER A 101 6.57 23.93 21.92
N ARG A 102 5.68 23.08 21.42
CA ARG A 102 4.87 22.17 22.20
C ARG A 102 5.85 21.12 22.69
N HIS A 103 5.95 20.96 24.00
CA HIS A 103 6.58 19.77 24.57
C HIS A 103 6.01 18.53 23.86
N PRO A 104 6.78 17.46 23.63
CA PRO A 104 6.27 16.25 23.00
C PRO A 104 4.95 15.74 23.64
N GLU A 105 4.78 15.91 24.95
CA GLU A 105 3.52 15.62 25.67
C GLU A 105 2.31 16.51 25.31
N SER A 106 2.52 17.63 24.62
CA SER A 106 1.47 18.58 24.19
C SER A 106 1.16 18.51 22.69
N VAL A 107 1.76 17.57 21.96
CA VAL A 107 1.27 17.18 20.63
C VAL A 107 -0.09 16.52 20.85
N PRO A 108 -1.19 17.08 20.29
CA PRO A 108 -2.50 16.46 20.45
C PRO A 108 -2.42 15.07 19.84
N VAL A 109 -2.62 14.04 20.66
CA VAL A 109 -2.91 12.69 20.18
C VAL A 109 -4.09 12.84 19.25
N LEU A 110 -3.86 12.64 17.95
CA LEU A 110 -4.95 12.62 17.00
C LEU A 110 -5.74 11.35 17.33
N ASP A 111 -6.89 11.44 17.96
CA ASP A 111 -7.79 10.29 17.99
C ASP A 111 -8.33 10.16 16.57
N VAL A 112 -7.72 9.32 15.73
CA VAL A 112 -8.16 9.06 14.34
C VAL A 112 -8.90 7.73 14.27
N GLY A 113 -8.55 6.78 15.13
CA GLY A 113 -8.86 5.38 14.92
C GLY A 113 -9.28 4.62 16.15
N ARG A 114 -9.56 5.25 17.30
CA ARG A 114 -10.05 4.53 18.49
C ARG A 114 -11.47 3.99 18.32
N GLY A 115 -12.15 4.37 17.22
CA GLY A 115 -13.40 3.79 16.73
C GLY A 115 -14.40 3.50 17.83
N GLY A 116 -15.06 4.54 18.32
CA GLY A 116 -16.18 4.42 19.27
C GLY A 116 -17.49 3.99 18.60
N ARG A 117 -17.44 3.57 17.32
CA ARG A 117 -18.61 3.15 16.57
C ARG A 117 -19.02 1.73 17.00
N PRO A 118 -20.23 1.53 17.55
CA PRO A 118 -20.73 0.20 17.80
C PRO A 118 -20.80 -0.59 16.50
N THR A 119 -20.43 -1.87 16.54
CA THR A 119 -20.57 -2.73 15.36
C THR A 119 -22.04 -2.74 14.94
N ARG A 120 -22.30 -2.51 13.64
CA ARG A 120 -23.68 -2.49 13.11
C ARG A 120 -24.35 -3.87 13.16
N THR A 121 -23.53 -4.92 13.27
CA THR A 121 -23.92 -6.32 13.35
C THR A 121 -23.08 -7.01 14.43
N ASN A 122 -23.30 -8.31 14.63
CA ASN A 122 -22.45 -9.14 15.47
C ASN A 122 -21.11 -9.51 14.79
N ALA A 123 -20.88 -9.05 13.55
CA ALA A 123 -19.65 -9.26 12.80
C ALA A 123 -18.86 -7.94 12.65
N ILE A 124 -17.54 -8.09 12.52
CA ILE A 124 -16.62 -6.99 12.21
C ILE A 124 -16.42 -6.95 10.69
N VAL A 125 -16.70 -5.81 10.08
CA VAL A 125 -16.41 -5.56 8.67
C VAL A 125 -15.09 -4.78 8.57
N ALA A 126 -14.02 -5.45 8.15
CA ALA A 126 -12.70 -4.85 7.96
C ALA A 126 -12.39 -4.61 6.47
N GLY A 127 -11.81 -3.45 6.17
CA GLY A 127 -11.25 -3.14 4.85
C GLY A 127 -9.73 -2.96 4.93
N PHE A 128 -9.01 -3.59 4.01
CA PHE A 128 -7.56 -3.45 3.91
C PHE A 128 -7.19 -2.30 2.97
N TYR A 129 -6.23 -1.48 3.38
CA TYR A 129 -5.77 -0.30 2.65
C TYR A 129 -4.28 -0.43 2.34
N VAL A 130 -3.94 -0.31 1.05
CA VAL A 130 -2.56 -0.31 0.58
C VAL A 130 -2.20 1.03 -0.06
N ASN A 131 -0.92 1.40 0.04
CA ASN A 131 -0.44 2.70 -0.45
C ASN A 131 -0.20 2.76 -1.96
N TRP A 132 0.00 1.60 -2.59
CA TRP A 132 0.50 1.47 -3.96
C TRP A 132 -0.62 1.43 -5.00
N GLU A 133 -1.86 1.24 -4.59
CA GLU A 133 -3.00 1.21 -5.50
C GLU A 133 -3.80 2.51 -5.39
N ASP A 134 -3.86 3.30 -6.46
CA ASP A 134 -4.59 4.58 -6.48
C ASP A 134 -6.08 4.41 -6.12
N ASN A 135 -6.66 3.27 -6.45
CA ASN A 135 -8.05 2.93 -6.14
C ASN A 135 -8.30 2.70 -4.64
N SER A 136 -7.27 2.37 -3.85
CA SER A 136 -7.42 2.12 -2.41
C SER A 136 -7.98 3.35 -1.69
N PHE A 137 -7.45 4.54 -1.98
CA PHE A 137 -7.94 5.79 -1.36
C PHE A 137 -9.33 6.20 -1.84
N THR A 138 -9.58 6.06 -3.14
CA THR A 138 -10.91 6.34 -3.72
C THR A 138 -11.98 5.43 -3.11
N SER A 139 -11.68 4.14 -2.97
CA SER A 139 -12.58 3.16 -2.37
C SER A 139 -12.84 3.45 -0.90
N LEU A 140 -11.78 3.72 -0.12
CA LEU A 140 -11.90 4.08 1.29
C LEU A 140 -12.75 5.34 1.48
N SER A 141 -12.49 6.38 0.69
CA SER A 141 -13.23 7.66 0.76
C SER A 141 -14.74 7.49 0.53
N ARG A 142 -15.13 6.52 -0.30
CA ARG A 142 -16.53 6.22 -0.63
C ARG A 142 -17.22 5.24 0.32
N ASN A 143 -16.46 4.49 1.11
CA ASN A 143 -17.00 3.37 1.88
C ASN A 143 -16.56 3.33 3.36
N TYR A 144 -15.78 4.29 3.85
CA TYR A 144 -15.30 4.31 5.25
C TYR A 144 -16.46 4.18 6.26
N ASP A 145 -17.62 4.74 5.92
CA ASP A 145 -18.83 4.77 6.74
C ASP A 145 -19.59 3.43 6.77
N LYS A 146 -19.12 2.43 6.02
CA LYS A 146 -19.62 1.04 6.00
C LYS A 146 -18.67 0.07 6.70
N LEU A 147 -17.45 0.50 7.00
CA LEU A 147 -16.45 -0.32 7.67
C LEU A 147 -16.57 -0.15 9.18
N ASP A 148 -16.18 -1.20 9.89
CA ASP A 148 -15.88 -1.14 11.32
C ASP A 148 -14.39 -0.90 11.49
N TRP A 149 -13.54 -1.63 10.73
CA TRP A 149 -12.08 -1.51 10.79
C TRP A 149 -11.50 -1.13 9.43
N VAL A 150 -10.45 -0.31 9.46
CA VAL A 150 -9.52 -0.08 8.34
C VAL A 150 -8.15 -0.56 8.78
N VAL A 151 -7.59 -1.50 8.04
CA VAL A 151 -6.27 -2.08 8.31
C VAL A 151 -5.33 -1.60 7.23
N ALA A 152 -4.36 -0.76 7.59
CA ALA A 152 -3.48 -0.11 6.64
C ALA A 152 -2.08 -0.72 6.64
N GLU A 153 -1.63 -1.23 5.48
CA GLU A 153 -0.28 -1.78 5.29
C GLU A 153 0.77 -0.67 5.27
N TRP A 154 1.17 -0.23 6.47
CA TRP A 154 2.04 0.94 6.66
C TRP A 154 3.33 0.64 7.40
N ALA A 155 3.52 -0.57 7.92
CA ALA A 155 4.77 -0.98 8.54
C ALA A 155 5.37 -2.15 7.77
N PHE A 156 6.66 -2.04 7.45
CA PHE A 156 7.42 -3.06 6.73
C PHE A 156 8.75 -3.29 7.44
N VAL A 157 9.31 -4.49 7.35
CA VAL A 157 10.66 -4.73 7.88
C VAL A 157 11.67 -3.95 7.03
N ALA A 158 12.52 -3.14 7.68
CA ALA A 158 13.53 -2.38 6.96
C ALA A 158 14.58 -3.32 6.34
N PRO A 159 15.22 -2.96 5.21
CA PRO A 159 16.27 -3.77 4.59
C PRO A 159 17.43 -4.14 5.52
N THR A 160 17.71 -3.30 6.53
CA THR A 160 18.73 -3.56 7.56
C THR A 160 18.32 -4.67 8.53
N ALA A 161 17.02 -4.94 8.68
CA ALA A 161 16.44 -5.85 9.66
C ALA A 161 16.60 -5.42 11.13
N ASP A 162 16.87 -4.14 11.39
CA ASP A 162 17.05 -3.60 12.75
C ASP A 162 15.87 -2.74 13.22
N SER A 163 14.93 -2.42 12.32
CA SER A 163 13.81 -1.51 12.55
C SER A 163 12.69 -1.72 11.52
N LEU A 164 11.64 -0.91 11.64
CA LEU A 164 10.56 -0.84 10.67
C LEU A 164 10.71 0.37 9.75
N LEU A 165 10.34 0.18 8.49
CA LEU A 165 10.03 1.21 7.53
C LEU A 165 8.54 1.56 7.65
N LEU A 166 8.24 2.78 8.11
CA LEU A 166 6.88 3.27 8.29
C LEU A 166 6.47 4.16 7.12
N ARG A 167 5.33 3.87 6.51
CA ARG A 167 4.77 4.58 5.35
C ARG A 167 3.33 4.99 5.59
N VAL A 168 3.10 5.72 6.67
CA VAL A 168 1.78 6.29 6.98
C VAL A 168 1.34 7.23 5.85
N LYS A 169 0.11 7.09 5.36
CA LYS A 169 -0.42 7.94 4.29
C LYS A 169 -1.20 9.13 4.87
N PRO A 170 -0.70 10.38 4.74
CA PRO A 170 -1.34 11.54 5.37
C PRO A 170 -2.79 11.78 4.93
N GLN A 171 -3.12 11.51 3.65
CA GLN A 171 -4.48 11.69 3.14
C GLN A 171 -5.53 10.80 3.84
N VAL A 172 -5.13 9.62 4.32
CA VAL A 172 -6.04 8.73 5.09
C VAL A 172 -6.25 9.28 6.49
N ILE A 173 -5.18 9.76 7.12
CA ILE A 173 -5.25 10.43 8.42
C ILE A 173 -6.18 11.63 8.33
N GLU A 174 -5.99 12.50 7.33
CA GLU A 174 -6.81 13.69 7.10
C GLU A 174 -8.27 13.34 6.80
N LEU A 175 -8.50 12.35 5.92
CA LEU A 175 -9.86 11.88 5.61
C LEU A 175 -10.60 11.50 6.88
N LEU A 176 -10.01 10.65 7.73
CA LEU A 176 -10.65 10.10 8.92
C LEU A 176 -10.71 11.10 10.08
N SER A 177 -9.71 11.98 10.23
CA SER A 177 -9.73 13.04 11.26
C SER A 177 -10.81 14.08 11.00
N ASN A 178 -11.19 14.29 9.73
CA ASN A 178 -12.25 15.21 9.33
C ASN A 178 -13.66 14.62 9.46
N LYS A 179 -13.80 13.38 9.95
CA LYS A 179 -15.11 12.73 10.18
C LYS A 179 -15.48 12.71 11.66
N PRO A 180 -16.79 12.79 11.98
CA PRO A 180 -17.25 12.61 13.35
C PRO A 180 -16.78 11.26 13.92
N PRO A 181 -16.30 11.20 15.19
CA PRO A 181 -15.78 9.99 15.81
C PRO A 181 -16.71 8.77 15.77
N GLU A 182 -18.01 8.99 15.79
CA GLU A 182 -19.07 7.97 15.73
C GLU A 182 -19.29 7.38 14.33
N THR A 183 -18.77 8.05 13.29
CA THR A 183 -18.94 7.60 11.90
C THR A 183 -17.71 6.91 11.32
N ARG A 184 -16.53 7.20 11.87
CA ARG A 184 -15.26 6.68 11.35
C ARG A 184 -14.99 5.24 11.84
N PRO A 185 -14.33 4.41 11.01
CA PRO A 185 -13.87 3.10 11.42
C PRO A 185 -12.68 3.19 12.40
N SER A 186 -12.42 2.11 13.12
CA SER A 186 -11.17 1.90 13.84
C SER A 186 -10.02 1.74 12.85
N LEU A 187 -8.93 2.49 13.03
CA LEU A 187 -7.75 2.41 12.16
C LEU A 187 -6.68 1.55 12.83
N PHE A 188 -6.15 0.58 12.10
CA PHE A 188 -5.05 -0.29 12.51
C PHE A 188 -3.86 -0.10 11.57
N ILE A 189 -2.65 -0.15 12.14
CA ILE A 189 -1.42 -0.28 11.34
C ILE A 189 -1.06 -1.75 11.21
N MET A 190 -0.92 -2.21 9.97
CA MET A 190 -0.47 -3.55 9.64
C MET A 190 1.05 -3.56 9.44
N LEU A 191 1.71 -4.50 10.12
CA LEU A 191 3.11 -4.84 9.92
C LEU A 191 3.18 -6.05 9.00
N SER A 192 3.64 -5.82 7.77
CA SER A 192 3.89 -6.83 6.75
C SER A 192 5.37 -7.21 6.71
N ASN A 193 5.66 -8.50 6.54
CA ASN A 193 7.02 -8.99 6.32
C ASN A 193 7.45 -8.93 4.84
N PHE A 194 6.65 -8.29 3.99
CA PHE A 194 7.01 -7.95 2.63
C PHE A 194 8.15 -6.93 2.61
N VAL A 195 9.25 -7.27 1.94
CA VAL A 195 10.42 -6.39 1.84
C VAL A 195 10.22 -5.46 0.65
N VAL A 196 9.85 -4.23 0.96
CA VAL A 196 9.61 -3.19 -0.04
C VAL A 196 10.92 -2.73 -0.70
N SER A 197 10.90 -2.66 -2.01
CA SER A 197 11.93 -2.05 -2.85
C SER A 197 11.41 -0.74 -3.47
N GLY A 198 12.26 0.28 -3.54
CA GLY A 198 11.88 1.57 -4.13
C GLY A 198 11.09 2.51 -3.20
N THR A 199 10.41 3.48 -3.80
CA THR A 199 9.76 4.60 -3.10
C THR A 199 8.28 4.38 -2.78
N ASP A 200 7.63 3.43 -3.47
CA ASP A 200 6.28 2.93 -3.17
C ASP A 200 6.35 1.53 -2.55
N SER A 201 5.22 1.01 -2.09
CA SER A 201 5.14 -0.33 -1.48
C SER A 201 4.60 -1.37 -2.48
N ALA A 202 4.66 -1.05 -3.78
CA ALA A 202 4.12 -1.90 -4.86
C ALA A 202 5.11 -2.99 -5.26
N HIS A 203 6.40 -2.73 -5.06
CA HIS A 203 7.49 -3.56 -5.53
C HIS A 203 8.25 -4.15 -4.35
N GLY A 204 8.56 -5.44 -4.41
CA GLY A 204 9.28 -6.11 -3.34
C GLY A 204 9.13 -7.62 -3.42
N GLY A 205 9.45 -8.28 -2.31
CA GLY A 205 9.26 -9.71 -2.18
C GLY A 205 9.41 -10.18 -0.73
N PHE A 206 9.05 -11.43 -0.50
CA PHE A 206 9.32 -12.08 0.78
C PHE A 206 10.79 -12.49 0.85
N ASP A 207 11.45 -12.11 1.94
CA ASP A 207 12.82 -12.52 2.25
C ASP A 207 12.83 -13.21 3.62
N SER A 208 12.73 -14.54 3.60
CA SER A 208 12.72 -15.35 4.82
C SER A 208 13.99 -15.20 5.66
N THR A 209 15.13 -14.89 5.04
CA THR A 209 16.41 -14.72 5.74
C THR A 209 16.43 -13.40 6.50
N LEU A 210 15.98 -12.33 5.85
CA LEU A 210 15.84 -11.01 6.46
C LEU A 210 14.85 -11.04 7.62
N VAL A 211 13.68 -11.66 7.42
CA VAL A 211 12.65 -11.80 8.46
C VAL A 211 13.17 -12.62 9.63
N ARG A 212 13.85 -13.74 9.39
CA ARG A 212 14.50 -14.52 10.45
C ARG A 212 15.52 -13.68 11.22
N ARG A 213 16.36 -12.89 10.54
CA ARG A 213 17.36 -12.02 11.19
C ARG A 213 16.70 -10.97 12.08
N PHE A 214 15.65 -10.33 11.58
CA PHE A 214 14.85 -9.37 12.33
C PHE A 214 14.23 -10.01 13.59
N LEU A 215 13.49 -11.11 13.42
CA LEU A 215 12.77 -11.76 14.52
C LEU A 215 13.70 -12.43 15.53
N ALA A 216 14.88 -12.90 15.11
CA ALA A 216 15.87 -13.47 16.02
C ALA A 216 16.60 -12.42 16.86
N ASN A 217 16.51 -11.12 16.52
CA ASN A 217 17.23 -10.04 17.20
C ASN A 217 16.32 -9.31 18.22
N PRO A 218 16.50 -9.48 19.54
CA PRO A 218 15.67 -8.84 20.56
C PRO A 218 15.72 -7.30 20.53
N ARG A 219 16.85 -6.72 20.09
CA ARG A 219 16.96 -5.26 19.96
C ARG A 219 16.12 -4.74 18.79
N ALA A 220 16.11 -5.46 17.68
CA ALA A 220 15.28 -5.12 16.51
C ALA A 220 13.79 -5.23 16.84
N ARG A 221 13.37 -6.31 17.52
CA ARG A 221 11.98 -6.48 17.98
C ARG A 221 11.54 -5.36 18.93
N THR A 222 12.36 -5.04 19.94
CA THR A 222 12.10 -3.92 20.85
C THR A 222 12.00 -2.58 20.11
N ALA A 223 12.90 -2.33 19.15
CA ALA A 223 12.86 -1.10 18.34
C ALA A 223 11.58 -1.01 17.49
N ALA A 224 11.17 -2.13 16.86
CA ALA A 224 9.96 -2.23 16.08
C ALA A 224 8.69 -1.99 16.93
N ILE A 225 8.59 -2.63 18.09
CA ILE A 225 7.48 -2.42 19.02
C ILE A 225 7.41 -0.95 19.44
N ARG A 226 8.54 -0.33 19.79
CA ARG A 226 8.59 1.10 20.12
C ARG A 226 8.14 1.99 18.96
N GLN A 227 8.49 1.66 17.71
CA GLN A 227 8.04 2.41 16.54
C GLN A 227 6.52 2.26 16.33
N LEU A 228 5.99 1.05 16.48
CA LEU A 228 4.56 0.78 16.35
C LEU A 228 3.76 1.48 17.46
N THR A 229 4.20 1.39 18.72
CA THR A 229 3.51 2.06 19.84
C THR A 229 3.51 3.57 19.65
N ALA A 230 4.62 4.16 19.22
CA ALA A 230 4.72 5.59 18.93
C ALA A 230 3.74 6.02 17.82
N VAL A 231 3.66 5.29 16.71
CA VAL A 231 2.72 5.60 15.62
C VAL A 231 1.27 5.43 16.05
N VAL A 232 0.96 4.33 16.76
CA VAL A 232 -0.39 4.06 17.27
C VAL A 232 -0.83 5.17 18.23
N GLN A 233 0.07 5.65 19.08
CA GLN A 233 -0.22 6.75 20.00
C GLN A 233 -0.32 8.09 19.26
N GLN A 234 0.60 8.39 18.35
CA GLN A 234 0.63 9.65 17.59
C GLN A 234 -0.67 9.88 16.80
N TYR A 235 -1.17 8.83 16.15
CA TYR A 235 -2.38 8.87 15.32
C TYR A 235 -3.61 8.26 15.99
N GLY A 236 -3.54 7.95 17.29
CA GLY A 236 -4.66 7.43 18.07
C GLY A 236 -5.35 6.24 17.40
N MET A 237 -4.56 5.34 16.82
CA MET A 237 -5.03 4.13 16.15
C MET A 237 -5.65 3.16 17.18
N ALA A 238 -6.50 2.24 16.74
CA ALA A 238 -7.08 1.20 17.58
C ALA A 238 -6.05 0.14 17.99
N GLY A 239 -5.04 -0.09 17.16
CA GLY A 239 -4.07 -1.14 17.40
C GLY A 239 -3.22 -1.49 16.21
N THR A 240 -2.70 -2.71 16.24
CA THR A 240 -1.84 -3.29 15.20
C THR A 240 -2.42 -4.57 14.63
N LEU A 241 -2.06 -4.86 13.38
CA LEU A 241 -2.23 -6.18 12.78
C LEU A 241 -0.86 -6.72 12.37
N LEU A 242 -0.52 -7.92 12.83
CA LEU A 242 0.68 -8.63 12.44
C LEU A 242 0.38 -9.51 11.22
N ASP A 243 1.03 -9.23 10.10
CA ASP A 243 0.92 -9.98 8.86
C ASP A 243 2.29 -10.57 8.50
N MET A 244 2.47 -11.83 8.85
CA MET A 244 3.73 -12.55 8.68
C MET A 244 3.43 -13.77 7.81
N GLU A 245 3.99 -13.79 6.60
CA GLU A 245 3.74 -14.83 5.61
C GLU A 245 5.03 -15.37 4.98
N GLY A 246 4.97 -16.51 4.28
CA GLY A 246 6.08 -16.98 3.44
C GLY A 246 7.40 -17.25 4.17
N PHE A 247 7.34 -17.66 5.45
CA PHE A 247 8.52 -18.03 6.25
C PHE A 247 8.62 -19.55 6.46
N ALA A 248 9.85 -20.04 6.65
CA ALA A 248 10.08 -21.46 6.91
C ALA A 248 9.62 -21.88 8.33
N PRO A 249 9.20 -23.13 8.57
CA PRO A 249 8.66 -23.58 9.86
C PRO A 249 9.50 -23.22 11.11
N PRO A 250 10.85 -23.28 11.09
CA PRO A 250 11.66 -22.89 12.26
C PRO A 250 11.52 -21.42 12.68
N VAL A 251 11.04 -20.53 11.80
CA VAL A 251 10.83 -19.11 12.08
C VAL A 251 9.55 -18.88 12.89
N GLN A 252 8.61 -19.82 12.88
CA GLN A 252 7.32 -19.71 13.54
C GLN A 252 7.44 -19.40 15.04
N THR A 253 8.36 -20.04 15.76
CA THR A 253 8.59 -19.76 17.18
C THR A 253 8.98 -18.30 17.43
N HIS A 254 9.75 -17.70 16.51
CA HIS A 254 10.12 -16.30 16.62
C HIS A 254 8.96 -15.36 16.28
N VAL A 255 8.09 -15.74 15.33
CA VAL A 255 6.86 -15.01 15.02
C VAL A 255 5.93 -14.98 16.24
N LEU A 256 5.70 -16.13 16.87
CA LEU A 256 4.85 -16.24 18.07
C LEU A 256 5.42 -15.44 19.26
N ALA A 257 6.73 -15.52 19.49
CA ALA A 257 7.38 -14.72 20.52
C ALA A 257 7.19 -13.21 20.27
N PHE A 258 7.40 -12.75 19.04
CA PHE A 258 7.19 -11.36 18.68
C PHE A 258 5.72 -10.93 18.77
N ALA A 259 4.78 -11.80 18.38
CA ALA A 259 3.35 -11.55 18.48
C ALA A 259 2.91 -11.34 19.95
N ARG A 260 3.47 -12.11 20.90
CA ARG A 260 3.25 -11.91 22.34
C ARG A 260 3.84 -10.60 22.85
N GLU A 261 5.09 -10.31 22.49
CA GLU A 261 5.73 -9.03 22.86
C GLU A 261 4.92 -7.82 22.35
N LEU A 262 4.40 -7.91 21.11
CA LEU A 262 3.55 -6.88 20.51
C LEU A 262 2.18 -6.79 21.20
N HIS A 263 1.57 -7.95 21.51
CA HIS A 263 0.33 -8.03 22.29
C HIS A 263 0.45 -7.31 23.63
N ASP A 264 1.47 -7.64 24.41
CA ASP A 264 1.67 -7.07 25.75
C ASP A 264 1.88 -5.55 25.68
N ALA A 265 2.66 -5.08 24.70
CA ALA A 265 2.90 -3.66 24.49
C ALA A 265 1.64 -2.89 24.07
N MET A 266 0.81 -3.46 23.20
CA MET A 266 -0.46 -2.84 22.79
C MET A 266 -1.48 -2.83 23.92
N HIS A 267 -1.62 -3.95 24.63
CA HIS A 267 -2.57 -4.09 25.74
C HIS A 267 -2.23 -3.18 26.91
N ALA A 268 -0.94 -2.97 27.21
CA ALA A 268 -0.50 -2.01 28.22
C ALA A 268 -0.96 -0.56 27.94
N MET A 269 -1.25 -0.22 26.68
CA MET A 269 -1.79 1.09 26.27
C MET A 269 -3.31 1.06 26.02
N GLY A 270 -3.99 -0.05 26.31
CA GLY A 270 -5.41 -0.24 26.01
C GLY A 270 -5.73 -0.28 24.52
N LYS A 271 -4.80 -0.83 23.71
CA LYS A 271 -4.91 -0.99 22.26
C LYS A 271 -4.97 -2.47 21.90
N LEU A 272 -5.48 -2.76 20.70
CA LEU A 272 -5.62 -4.12 20.19
C LEU A 272 -4.33 -4.59 19.50
N SER A 273 -4.03 -5.88 19.66
CA SER A 273 -3.07 -6.61 18.82
C SER A 273 -3.82 -7.72 18.10
N THR A 274 -3.70 -7.77 16.79
CA THR A 274 -4.37 -8.75 15.92
C THR A 274 -3.36 -9.40 14.99
N GLN A 275 -3.70 -10.54 14.40
CA GLN A 275 -2.80 -11.27 13.51
C GLN A 275 -3.58 -11.83 12.31
N ALA A 276 -3.02 -11.70 11.11
CA ALA A 276 -3.46 -12.46 9.94
C ALA A 276 -2.79 -13.85 9.97
N ILE A 277 -3.57 -14.88 9.66
CA ILE A 277 -3.14 -16.28 9.68
C ILE A 277 -3.51 -16.88 8.33
N GLN A 278 -2.61 -17.67 7.75
CA GLN A 278 -2.92 -18.34 6.49
C GLN A 278 -3.91 -19.47 6.74
N VAL A 279 -4.86 -19.65 5.82
CA VAL A 279 -5.93 -20.68 5.93
C VAL A 279 -5.37 -22.11 6.07
N GLN A 280 -4.13 -22.35 5.63
CA GLN A 280 -3.49 -23.65 5.68
C GLN A 280 -2.69 -23.90 6.98
N ASP A 281 -2.54 -22.88 7.84
CA ASP A 281 -1.92 -23.08 9.14
C ASP A 281 -2.85 -23.91 10.03
N GLU A 282 -2.33 -24.98 10.64
CA GLU A 282 -3.11 -25.81 11.57
C GLU A 282 -3.58 -24.97 12.76
N ASP A 283 -4.75 -25.28 13.33
CA ASP A 283 -5.33 -24.58 14.51
C ASP A 283 -4.35 -24.47 15.70
N ASP A 284 -3.38 -25.39 15.78
CA ASP A 284 -2.30 -25.39 16.77
C ASP A 284 -1.35 -24.18 16.65
N TYR A 285 -1.38 -23.45 15.52
CA TYR A 285 -0.64 -22.21 15.27
C TYR A 285 -0.89 -21.17 16.36
N VAL A 286 -2.13 -21.06 16.87
CA VAL A 286 -2.55 -20.04 17.86
C VAL A 286 -2.50 -20.59 19.30
N ARG A 287 -2.47 -21.91 19.48
CA ARG A 287 -2.63 -22.55 20.81
C ARG A 287 -1.35 -22.63 21.65
N ARG A 288 -0.18 -22.26 21.10
CA ARG A 288 1.10 -22.34 21.80
C ARG A 288 1.58 -21.01 22.34
#